data_AF-A0A1D2U1T0-F1
#
_entry.id   AF-A0A1D2U1T0-F1
#
_cell.length_a   1.000
_cell.length_b   1.000
_cell.length_c   1.000
_cell.angle_alpha   90.00
_cell.angle_beta   90.00
_cell.angle_gamma   90.00
#
_symmetry.space_group_name_H-M   'P 1'
#
loop_
_entity.id
_entity.type
_entity.pdbx_description
1 polymer ?
#
loop_
_entity_poly.entity_id
_entity_poly.type
_entity_poly.pdbx_seq_one_letter_code
_entity_poly.pdbx_strand_id
1 'polypeptide(L)' 'MSHEMPRNYEHKFADFIKLCVEAKSRRIGHVIIARPSEIGDTYEEVMESLSRLADAGLALHIAGR' A
#
# COMPACT_ATOMS: atom_id res chain seq x y z
N MET A 1 18.35 -3.23 -5.64
CA MET A 1 17.63 -3.33 -6.92
C MET A 1 16.77 -2.09 -7.02
N SER A 2 16.92 -1.31 -8.08
CA SER A 2 16.10 -0.12 -8.29
C SER A 2 14.73 -0.58 -8.77
N HIS A 3 13.72 -0.45 -7.90
CA HIS A 3 12.33 -0.70 -8.28
C HIS A 3 11.88 0.46 -9.17
N GLU A 4 11.71 0.22 -10.48
CA GLU A 4 11.09 1.24 -11.33
C GLU A 4 9.61 1.35 -10.97
N MET A 5 9.17 2.56 -10.63
CA MET A 5 7.79 2.82 -10.25
C MET A 5 6.87 2.40 -11.41
N PRO A 6 5.84 1.56 -11.18
CA PRO A 6 4.95 1.14 -12.23
C PRO A 6 4.26 2.35 -12.85
N ARG A 7 4.17 2.37 -14.19
CA ARG A 7 3.46 3.44 -14.90
C ARG A 7 2.01 3.49 -14.41
N ASN A 8 1.56 4.68 -13.99
CA ASN A 8 0.23 4.97 -13.44
C ASN A 8 -0.08 4.43 -12.03
N TYR A 9 0.89 3.86 -11.31
CA TYR A 9 0.67 3.38 -9.93
C TYR A 9 0.04 4.45 -9.04
N GLU A 10 0.60 5.67 -9.05
CA GLU A 10 0.12 6.76 -8.18
C GLU A 10 -1.31 7.21 -8.49
N HIS A 11 -1.75 7.07 -9.74
CA HIS A 11 -3.12 7.39 -10.12
C HIS A 11 -4.09 6.31 -9.67
N LYS A 12 -3.74 5.04 -9.90
CA LYS A 12 -4.56 3.88 -9.54
C LYS A 12 -4.72 3.73 -8.02
N PHE A 13 -3.63 3.92 -7.28
CA PHE A 13 -3.58 3.74 -5.83
C PHE A 13 -3.59 5.08 -5.07
N ALA A 14 -4.10 6.16 -5.68
CA ALA A 14 -4.10 7.50 -5.08
C ALA A 14 -4.72 7.52 -3.66
N ASP A 15 -5.85 6.83 -3.48
CA ASP A 15 -6.55 6.79 -2.19
C ASP A 15 -5.83 5.91 -1.17
N PHE A 16 -5.19 4.83 -1.61
CA PHE A 16 -4.31 4.02 -0.76
C PHE A 16 -3.09 4.83 -0.27
N ILE A 17 -2.47 5.62 -1.16
CA ILE A 17 -1.34 6.49 -0.82
C ILE A 17 -1.77 7.53 0.22
N LYS A 18 -2.93 8.18 0.01
CA LYS A 18 -3.49 9.13 0.98
C LYS A 18 -3.74 8.45 2.33
N LEU A 19 -4.28 7.24 2.33
CA LEU A 19 -4.50 6.45 3.55
C LEU A 19 -3.18 6.22 4.29
N CYS A 20 -2.10 5.85 3.61
CA CYS A 20 -0.78 5.70 4.23
C CYS A 20 -0.27 7.00 4.88
N VAL A 21 -0.43 8.13 4.20
CA VAL A 21 -0.04 9.46 4.73
C VAL A 21 -0.87 9.84 5.95
N GLU A 22 -2.18 9.66 5.89
CA GLU A 22 -3.08 9.95 7.01
C GLU A 22 -2.80 9.05 8.20
N ALA A 23 -2.64 7.75 7.97
CA ALA A 23 -2.37 6.77 9.01
C ALA A 23 -1.05 7.08 9.74
N LYS A 24 -0.01 7.49 9.01
CA LYS A 24 1.25 7.97 9.58
C LYS A 24 1.04 9.19 10.47
N SER A 25 0.26 10.18 10.03
CA SER A 25 -0.05 11.39 10.83
C SER A 25 -0.84 11.09 12.10
N ARG A 26 -1.72 10.08 12.04
CA ARG A 26 -2.63 9.69 13.14
C ARG A 26 -2.07 8.59 14.04
N ARG A 27 -0.83 8.14 13.80
CA ARG A 27 -0.19 7.01 14.50
C ARG A 27 -1.03 5.73 14.49
N ILE A 28 -1.73 5.48 13.39
CA ILE A 28 -2.43 4.21 13.17
C ILE A 28 -1.37 3.17 12.82
N GLY A 29 -1.40 2.00 13.47
CA GLY A 29 -0.38 0.96 13.30
C GLY A 29 -0.75 -0.17 12.34
N HIS A 30 -2.00 -0.21 11.84
CA HIS A 30 -2.50 -1.34 11.08
C HIS A 30 -3.39 -0.88 9.92
N VAL A 31 -3.29 -1.55 8.79
CA VAL A 31 -4.24 -1.46 7.67
C VAL A 31 -4.86 -2.83 7.43
N ILE A 32 -6.16 -2.85 7.16
CA ILE A 32 -6.89 -4.09 6.85
C ILE A 32 -7.39 -3.98 5.41
N ILE A 33 -7.03 -4.94 4.56
CA ILE A 33 -7.51 -5.04 3.18
C ILE A 33 -8.37 -6.30 2.99
N ALA A 34 -9.29 -6.25 2.04
CA ALA A 34 -10.19 -7.38 1.76
C ALA A 34 -9.49 -8.52 0.98
N ARG A 35 -8.55 -8.19 0.10
CA ARG A 35 -7.90 -9.13 -0.83
C ARG A 35 -6.54 -8.57 -1.28
N PRO A 36 -5.58 -9.41 -1.72
CA PRO A 36 -4.28 -8.93 -2.20
C PRO A 36 -4.36 -7.95 -3.39
N SER A 37 -5.37 -8.05 -4.26
CA SER A 37 -5.51 -7.13 -5.40
C SER A 37 -5.77 -5.67 -5.00
N GLU A 38 -6.16 -5.40 -3.74
CA GLU A 38 -6.29 -4.02 -3.23
C GLU A 38 -4.95 -3.28 -3.13
N ILE A 39 -3.82 -4.01 -3.16
CA ILE A 39 -2.48 -3.45 -3.07
C ILE A 39 -1.65 -3.66 -4.36
N GLY A 40 -2.24 -4.24 -5.41
CA GLY A 40 -1.54 -4.46 -6.67
C GLY A 40 -2.07 -5.65 -7.47
N ASP A 41 -2.13 -5.49 -8.78
CA ASP A 41 -2.40 -6.58 -9.74
C ASP A 41 -1.11 -7.18 -10.30
N THR A 42 -0.01 -6.42 -10.31
CA THR A 42 1.32 -6.89 -10.69
C THR A 42 2.25 -6.97 -9.48
N TYR A 43 3.32 -7.74 -9.61
CA TYR A 43 4.36 -7.82 -8.60
C TYR A 43 4.90 -6.43 -8.25
N GLU A 44 5.10 -5.58 -9.24
CA GLU A 44 5.68 -4.26 -9.04
C GLU A 44 4.75 -3.30 -8.29
N GLU A 45 3.44 -3.37 -8.56
CA GLU A 45 2.44 -2.62 -7.80
C GLU A 45 2.38 -3.11 -6.35
N VAL A 46 2.40 -4.43 -6.13
CA VAL A 46 2.39 -5.01 -4.77
C VAL A 46 3.63 -4.58 -4.00
N MET A 47 4.82 -4.65 -4.60
CA MET A 47 6.07 -4.25 -3.96
C MET A 47 6.10 -2.76 -3.61
N GLU A 48 5.59 -1.91 -4.50
CA GLU A 48 5.47 -0.47 -4.24
C GLU A 48 4.49 -0.20 -3.09
N SER A 49 3.32 -0.85 -3.08
CA SER A 49 2.35 -0.73 -1.98
C SER A 49 2.92 -1.17 -0.64
N LEU A 50 3.62 -2.31 -0.61
CA LEU A 50 4.28 -2.81 0.60
C LEU A 50 5.38 -1.85 1.09
N SER A 51 6.15 -1.26 0.17
CA SER A 51 7.16 -0.25 0.51
C SER A 51 6.53 0.98 1.16
N ARG A 52 5.41 1.48 0.61
CA ARG A 52 4.68 2.62 1.19
C ARG A 52 4.06 2.30 2.55
N LEU A 53 3.60 1.07 2.78
CA LEU A 53 3.13 0.64 4.10
C LEU A 53 4.27 0.60 5.12
N ALA A 54 5.43 0.08 4.74
CA ALA A 54 6.61 0.05 5.59
C ALA A 54 7.08 1.47 5.96
N ASP A 55 7.13 2.39 5.00
CA ASP A 55 7.50 3.80 5.22
C ASP A 55 6.51 4.56 6.11
N ALA A 56 5.25 4.11 6.13
CA ALA A 56 4.21 4.61 7.01
C ALA A 56 4.19 3.92 8.40
N GLY A 57 4.96 2.84 8.59
CA GLY A 57 4.98 2.05 9.82
C GLY A 57 3.72 1.23 10.05
N LEU A 58 3.05 0.79 8.98
CA LEU A 58 1.78 0.07 9.03
C LEU A 58 1.96 -1.44 8.92
N ALA A 59 1.33 -2.18 9.82
CA ALA A 59 1.12 -3.62 9.69
C ALA A 59 -0.03 -3.91 8.72
N LEU A 60 0.19 -4.81 7.76
CA LEU A 60 -0.84 -5.25 6.82
C LEU A 60 -1.59 -6.47 7.33
N HIS A 61 -2.91 -6.38 7.38
CA HIS A 61 -3.81 -7.50 7.64
C HIS A 61 -4.69 -7.74 6.41
N ILE A 62 -4.78 -8.99 5.96
CA ILE A 62 -5.68 -9.38 4.87
C ILE A 62 -6.84 -10.14 5.51
N ALA A 63 -8.03 -9.56 5.49
CA ALA A 63 -9.22 -10.10 6.13
C ALA A 63 -9.90 -11.23 5.32
N GLY A 64 -9.15 -11.88 4.43
CA GLY A 64 -9.66 -12.88 3.49
C GLY A 64 -10.57 -13.89 4.19
N ARG A 65 -11.78 -14.04 3.65
CA ARG A 65 -12.72 -15.10 4.03
C ARG A 65 -12.46 -16.34 3.20
#